data_AF-A0A8C4WPN3-F1
#
_entry.id   AF-A0A8C4WPN3-F1
#
_cell.length_a   1.000
_cell.length_b   1.000
_cell.length_c   1.000
_cell.angle_alpha   90.00
_cell.angle_beta   90.00
_cell.angle_gamma   90.00
#
_symmetry.space_group_name_H-M   'P 1'
#
loop_
_entity.id
_entity.type
_entity.pdbx_description
1 polymer ?
#
loop_
_entity_poly.entity_id
_entity_poly.type
_entity_poly.pdbx_seq_one_letter_code
_entity_poly.pdbx_strand_id
1 'polypeptide(L)' 'IPLSLNKGKNQTGLKTQVLQGLSMKVNKGQMLALVGSSGCGKSTSIQLLERFYDPMAGQVVRRDL' A
#
# COMPACT_ATOMS: atom_id res chain seq x y z
N ILE A 1 8.44 -1.21 8.48
CA ILE A 1 7.66 0.03 8.67
C ILE A 1 6.20 -0.33 8.47
N PRO A 2 5.32 -0.27 9.48
CA PRO A 2 3.90 -0.55 9.28
C PRO A 2 3.24 0.60 8.51
N LEU A 3 2.82 0.35 7.26
CA LEU A 3 2.02 1.29 6.47
C LEU A 3 0.53 1.02 6.73
N SER A 4 -0.22 2.05 7.13
CA SER A 4 -1.68 1.99 7.24
C SER A 4 -2.33 2.97 6.26
N LEU A 5 -3.22 2.44 5.43
CA LEU A 5 -3.68 3.08 4.20
C LEU A 5 -5.20 3.05 4.16
N ASN A 6 -5.81 4.23 4.14
CA ASN A 6 -7.25 4.38 4.04
C ASN A 6 -7.61 4.76 2.59
N LYS A 7 -8.38 3.91 1.91
CA LYS A 7 -8.96 4.26 0.62
C LYS A 7 -10.43 4.55 0.84
N GLY A 8 -10.79 5.83 0.86
CA GLY A 8 -12.19 6.24 0.95
C GLY A 8 -12.93 5.94 -0.35
N LYS A 9 -13.79 4.92 -0.36
CA LYS A 9 -14.92 4.89 -1.30
C LYS A 9 -16.16 5.25 -0.51
N ASN A 10 -16.76 6.41 -0.83
CA ASN A 10 -18.03 6.85 -0.27
C ASN A 10 -19.17 5.98 -0.80
N GLN A 11 -19.37 4.82 -0.18
CA GLN A 11 -20.64 4.11 -0.14
C GLN A 11 -20.80 3.60 1.29
N THR A 12 -21.62 4.31 2.08
CA THR A 12 -22.06 3.97 3.45
C THR A 12 -20.99 3.88 4.57
N GLY A 13 -20.78 4.99 5.28
CA GLY A 13 -20.62 5.06 6.75
C GLY A 13 -19.40 4.47 7.47
N LEU A 14 -18.56 3.62 6.88
CA LEU A 14 -17.43 3.00 7.59
C LEU A 14 -16.09 3.27 6.88
N LYS A 15 -15.19 3.96 7.58
CA LYS A 15 -13.87 4.37 7.11
C LYS A 15 -12.90 3.18 7.10
N THR A 16 -13.12 2.20 6.22
CA THR A 16 -12.37 0.93 6.20
C THR A 16 -10.94 1.12 5.68
N GLN A 17 -9.96 0.70 6.48
CA GLN A 17 -8.55 0.67 6.08
C GLN A 17 -8.31 -0.52 5.13
N VAL A 18 -7.69 -0.26 3.97
CA VAL A 18 -7.45 -1.29 2.93
C VAL A 18 -6.18 -2.09 3.22
N LEU A 19 -5.15 -1.43 3.77
CA LEU A 19 -3.91 -2.06 4.17
C LEU A 19 -3.57 -1.60 5.59
N GLN A 20 -3.21 -2.55 6.45
CA GLN A 20 -2.82 -2.31 7.83
C GLN A 20 -1.52 -3.05 8.11
N GLY A 21 -0.49 -2.32 8.55
CA GLY A 21 0.78 -2.92 8.97
C GLY A 21 1.63 -3.50 7.83
N LEU A 22 1.40 -3.11 6.57
CA LEU A 22 2.22 -3.59 5.45
C LEU A 22 3.67 -3.13 5.64
N SER A 23 4.60 -4.07 5.81
CA SER A 23 6.03 -3.82 5.93
C SER A 23 6.78 -4.71 4.96
N MET A 24 7.37 -4.11 3.93
CA MET A 24 8.15 -4.83 2.93
C MET A 24 9.41 -4.04 2.55
N LYS A 25 10.48 -4.75 2.24
CA LYS A 25 11.74 -4.22 1.73
C LYS A 25 12.09 -4.97 0.46
N VAL A 26 12.30 -4.24 -0.64
CA VAL A 26 12.73 -4.79 -1.92
C VAL A 26 14.13 -4.27 -2.18
N ASN A 27 15.09 -5.18 -2.36
CA ASN A 27 16.46 -4.82 -2.67
C ASN A 27 16.64 -4.65 -4.20
N LYS A 28 17.69 -3.94 -4.61
CA LYS A 28 18.02 -3.78 -6.03
C LYS A 28 18.20 -5.16 -6.70
N GLY A 29 17.58 -5.34 -7.85
CA GLY A 29 17.59 -6.62 -8.59
C GLY A 29 16.65 -7.70 -8.04
N GLN A 30 15.90 -7.41 -6.97
CA GLN A 30 14.89 -8.32 -6.44
C GLN A 30 13.53 -8.09 -7.12
N MET A 31 12.88 -9.18 -7.52
CA MET A 31 11.49 -9.15 -7.97
C MET A 31 10.56 -9.51 -6.80
N LEU A 32 9.53 -8.70 -6.59
CA LEU A 32 8.46 -8.98 -5.63
C LEU A 32 7.12 -9.06 -6.36
N ALA A 33 6.37 -10.13 -6.12
CA ALA A 33 5.01 -10.29 -6.62
C ALA A 33 4.00 -10.15 -5.48
N LEU A 34 2.94 -9.37 -5.70
CA LEU A 34 1.79 -9.27 -4.78
C LEU A 34 0.69 -10.22 -5.24
N VAL A 35 0.36 -11.22 -4.44
CA VAL A 35 -0.66 -12.24 -4.75
C VAL A 35 -1.75 -12.28 -3.67
N GLY A 36 -2.96 -12.72 -4.06
CA GLY A 36 -4.10 -12.85 -3.15
C GLY A 36 -5.44 -12.59 -3.85
N SER A 37 -6.55 -12.79 -3.13
CA SER A 37 -7.92 -12.68 -3.61
C SER A 37 -8.29 -11.27 -4.12
N SER A 38 -9.28 -11.16 -5.01
CA SER A 38 -9.77 -9.84 -5.45
C SER A 38 -10.20 -8.98 -4.26
N GLY A 39 -9.91 -7.68 -4.29
CA GLY A 39 -10.23 -6.75 -3.20
C GLY A 39 -9.25 -6.71 -2.02
N CYS A 40 -8.25 -7.60 -1.93
CA CYS A 40 -7.31 -7.64 -0.79
C CYS A 40 -6.27 -6.49 -0.72
N GLY A 41 -6.34 -5.50 -1.62
CA GLY A 41 -5.48 -4.32 -1.55
C GLY A 41 -4.22 -4.33 -2.44
N LYS A 42 -3.97 -5.37 -3.26
CA LYS A 42 -2.78 -5.46 -4.16
C LYS A 42 -2.54 -4.20 -5.00
N SER A 43 -3.52 -3.81 -5.82
CA SER A 43 -3.39 -2.62 -6.68
C SER A 43 -3.25 -1.34 -5.87
N THR A 44 -3.83 -1.30 -4.66
CA THR A 44 -3.66 -0.17 -3.74
C THR A 44 -2.23 -0.06 -3.25
N SER A 45 -1.57 -1.19 -2.91
CA SER A 45 -0.15 -1.21 -2.54
C SER A 45 0.75 -0.71 -3.67
N ILE A 46 0.46 -1.11 -4.92
CA ILE A 46 1.20 -0.64 -6.09
C ILE A 46 1.03 0.87 -6.28
N GLN A 47 -0.21 1.37 -6.19
CA GLN A 47 -0.48 2.81 -6.32
C GLN A 47 0.27 3.66 -5.29
N LEU A 48 0.46 3.14 -4.07
CA LEU A 48 1.24 3.82 -3.04
C LEU A 48 2.74 3.76 -3.28
N LEU A 49 3.23 2.60 -3.73
CA LEU A 49 4.60 2.46 -4.19
C LEU A 49 4.88 3.44 -5.32
N GLU A 50 3.94 3.65 -6.24
CA GLU A 50 3.97 4.58 -7.37
C GLU A 50 3.76 6.06 -6.97
N ARG A 51 3.42 6.35 -5.70
CA ARG A 51 3.08 7.70 -5.19
C ARG A 51 1.80 8.32 -5.80
N PHE A 52 0.86 7.51 -6.30
CA PHE A 52 -0.48 7.99 -6.64
C PHE A 52 -1.31 8.40 -5.40
N TYR A 53 -0.94 7.90 -4.23
CA TYR A 53 -1.49 8.29 -2.94
C TYR A 53 -0.36 8.42 -1.92
N ASP A 54 -0.55 9.26 -0.91
CA ASP A 54 0.34 9.32 0.24
C ASP A 54 -0.19 8.40 1.36
N PRO A 55 0.72 7.72 2.08
CA PRO A 55 0.31 6.93 3.23
C PRO A 55 -0.19 7.83 4.36
N MET A 56 -1.30 7.44 4.99
CA MET A 56 -1.79 8.17 6.17
C MET A 56 -0.91 7.95 7.40
N ALA A 57 -0.21 6.82 7.46
CA ALA A 57 0.76 6.51 8.50
C ALA A 57 1.90 5.65 7.94
N GLY A 58 3.11 5.87 8.46
CA GLY A 58 4.34 5.25 7.96
C GLY A 58 4.96 6.04 6.81
N GLN A 59 5.89 5.42 6.08
CA GLN A 59 6.59 6.06 4.96
C GLN A 59 6.89 5.06 3.85
N VAL A 60 6.75 5.50 2.60
CA VAL A 60 7.25 4.81 1.42
C VAL A 60 8.55 5.47 1.01
N VAL A 61 9.66 4.74 1.08
CA VAL A 61 11.00 5.23 0.71
C VAL A 61 11.50 4.45 -0.50
N ARG A 62 11.81 5.15 -1.58
CA ARG A 62 12.57 4.61 -2.71
C ARG A 62 14.00 5.16 -2.58
N ARG A 63 15.03 4.30 -2.52
CA ARG A 63 16.44 4.71 -2.41
C ARG A 63 17.16 4.67 -3.76
N ASP A 64 16.42 4.95 -4.84
CA ASP A 64 16.91 4.89 -6.22
C ASP A 64 16.68 6.24 -6.96
N LEU A 65 16.63 7.35 -6.20
CA LEU A 65 16.57 8.73 -6.69
C LEU A 65 17.62 9.57 -5.95
#